data_AF-A0A2S6TCJ8-F1
#
_entry.id   AF-A0A2S6TCJ8-F1
#
_cell.length_a   1.000
_cell.length_b   1.000
_cell.length_c   1.000
_cell.angle_alpha   90.00
_cell.angle_beta   90.00
_cell.angle_gamma   90.00
#
_symmetry.space_group_name_H-M   'P 1'
#
loop_
_entity.id
_entity.type
_entity.pdbx_description
1 polymer ?
#
loop_
_entity_poly.entity_id
_entity_poly.type
_entity_poly.pdbx_seq_one_letter_code
_entity_poly.pdbx_strand_id
1 'polypeptide(L)'
;MLRTVWFIILLALVSLGAALIADTPGTVSLRWLGYQIEASIGILFSGAIISSLILATTFSILSFIRRAPKRARNARRDWRRGRGYKALTQGMLAVAAGDVAEAKRLSKKAEILLAEPNLTMLLSAQSAQLSGDEKAAGKFFEAMTEKSETKYLGLSGQLKQAIQEGNQNMALELAEKASHLNPKTDTVTATLFDLQIKNSDWEKAEETVKKLIKQKTIDGHTGRRHRAILLYQRSLEDEFDGKLGEALQQAQKAINLAPDFVPAAVRTARLLEGAGKRRKAAAILEESWVSNPHPHLAEVMNDLAPGAGPQEKMRTLENLAKYNKDHEESHIAIAKSALAASMWQEAREHLEAVSGTNPSARICRYMAELVEAENGDVEGSRVWLRRASMSEPDRAWVCDDCGNTVAEWEPVCGQCEKFDGLLWKAPARVTRIDKNERGDDDTLTLESVTHRVTNNKILSSKN
;
A
#
# COMPACT_ATOMS: atom_id res chain seq x y z
N MET A 1 -27.72 -54.19 6.19
CA MET A 1 -27.98 -55.49 5.53
C MET A 1 -27.52 -56.69 6.36
N LEU A 2 -26.30 -56.70 6.94
CA LEU A 2 -25.85 -57.80 7.82
C LEU A 2 -26.78 -58.10 9.02
N ARG A 3 -27.35 -57.07 9.67
CA ARG A 3 -28.28 -57.25 10.79
C ARG A 3 -29.55 -58.02 10.41
N THR A 4 -30.04 -57.83 9.19
CA THR A 4 -31.28 -58.46 8.71
C THR A 4 -31.03 -59.93 8.35
N VAL A 5 -29.90 -60.23 7.71
CA VAL A 5 -29.48 -61.61 7.37
C VAL A 5 -29.24 -62.43 8.64
N TRP A 6 -28.56 -61.85 9.64
CA TRP A 6 -28.31 -62.52 10.91
C TRP A 6 -29.61 -62.81 11.68
N PHE A 7 -30.60 -61.91 11.61
CA PHE A 7 -31.90 -62.12 12.24
C PHE A 7 -32.68 -63.26 11.57
N ILE A 8 -32.62 -63.38 10.24
CA ILE A 8 -33.28 -64.46 9.49
C ILE A 8 -32.63 -65.81 9.80
N ILE A 9 -31.30 -65.88 9.89
CA ILE A 9 -30.57 -67.11 10.25
C ILE A 9 -30.93 -67.54 11.67
N LEU A 10 -30.96 -66.59 12.62
CA LEU A 10 -31.36 -66.86 14.01
C LEU A 10 -32.81 -67.37 14.07
N LEU A 11 -33.71 -66.74 13.31
CA LEU A 11 -35.11 -67.12 13.26
C LEU A 11 -35.29 -68.53 12.69
N ALA A 12 -34.59 -68.85 11.60
CA ALA A 12 -34.56 -70.17 10.99
C ALA A 12 -34.05 -71.25 11.97
N LEU A 13 -32.96 -70.99 12.68
CA LEU A 13 -32.40 -71.88 13.70
C LEU A 13 -33.35 -72.10 14.88
N VAL A 14 -34.02 -71.05 15.35
CA VAL A 14 -35.01 -71.14 16.43
C VAL A 14 -36.24 -71.93 15.99
N SER A 15 -36.74 -71.72 14.77
CA SER A 15 -37.85 -72.51 14.23
C SER A 15 -37.47 -73.98 14.01
N LEU A 16 -36.24 -74.27 13.58
CA LEU A 16 -35.76 -75.64 13.41
C LEU A 16 -35.63 -76.35 14.77
N GLY A 17 -35.08 -75.66 15.78
CA GLY A 17 -34.99 -76.17 17.15
C GLY A 17 -36.36 -76.38 17.79
N ALA A 18 -37.33 -75.50 17.53
CA ALA A 18 -38.70 -75.64 18.02
C ALA A 18 -39.42 -76.85 17.40
N ALA A 19 -39.22 -77.11 16.10
CA ALA A 19 -39.80 -78.26 15.41
C ALA A 19 -39.25 -79.60 15.95
N LEU A 20 -37.93 -79.69 16.16
CA LEU A 20 -37.28 -80.91 16.69
C LEU A 20 -37.72 -81.25 18.12
N ILE A 21 -38.05 -80.25 18.93
CA ILE A 21 -38.49 -80.44 20.32
C ILE A 21 -39.98 -80.77 20.41
N ALA A 22 -40.80 -80.26 19.47
CA ALA A 22 -42.23 -80.58 19.41
C ALA A 22 -42.49 -82.08 19.19
N ASP A 23 -41.57 -82.78 18.52
CA ASP A 23 -41.69 -84.21 18.21
C ASP A 23 -41.18 -85.15 19.34
N THR A 24 -40.64 -84.62 20.45
CA THR A 24 -40.17 -85.42 21.60
C THR A 24 -40.95 -85.09 22.89
N PRO A 25 -41.95 -85.90 23.29
CA PRO A 25 -42.69 -85.67 24.54
C PRO A 25 -41.83 -86.11 25.74
N GLY A 26 -41.19 -85.15 26.41
CA GLY A 26 -40.54 -85.35 27.70
C GLY A 26 -41.20 -84.51 28.79
N THR A 27 -41.44 -85.12 29.97
CA THR A 27 -41.94 -84.45 31.17
C THR A 27 -40.79 -84.19 32.12
N VAL A 28 -40.62 -82.95 32.55
CA VAL A 28 -39.62 -82.58 33.57
C VAL A 28 -40.39 -82.36 34.87
N SER A 29 -40.09 -83.16 35.89
CA SER A 29 -40.65 -82.99 37.23
C SER A 29 -39.67 -82.19 38.09
N LEU A 30 -40.10 -81.03 38.57
CA LEU A 30 -39.32 -80.18 39.46
C LEU A 30 -39.94 -80.27 40.86
N ARG A 31 -39.18 -80.77 41.85
CA ARG A 31 -39.57 -80.73 43.26
C ARG A 31 -38.95 -79.52 43.94
N TRP A 32 -39.77 -78.60 44.42
CA TRP A 32 -39.31 -77.42 45.14
C TRP A 32 -40.24 -77.13 46.33
N LEU A 33 -39.67 -77.00 47.54
CA LEU A 33 -40.39 -76.65 48.77
C LEU A 33 -41.63 -77.53 49.05
N GLY A 34 -41.55 -78.82 48.73
CA GLY A 34 -42.64 -79.78 48.94
C GLY A 34 -43.74 -79.78 47.86
N TYR A 35 -43.69 -78.86 46.89
CA TYR A 35 -44.55 -78.87 45.71
C TYR A 35 -43.89 -79.61 44.55
N GLN A 36 -44.65 -80.47 43.90
CA GLN A 36 -44.21 -81.26 42.74
C GLN A 36 -44.94 -80.72 41.51
N ILE A 37 -44.18 -80.03 40.65
CA ILE A 37 -44.72 -79.43 39.43
C ILE A 37 -44.26 -80.32 38.26
N GLU A 38 -45.21 -80.97 37.60
CA GLU A 38 -44.98 -81.70 36.36
C GLU A 38 -45.26 -80.76 35.18
N ALA A 39 -44.19 -80.37 34.47
CA ALA A 39 -44.30 -79.50 33.31
C ALA A 39 -43.72 -80.20 32.07
N SER A 40 -44.38 -80.01 30.92
CA SER A 40 -43.81 -80.46 29.65
C SER A 40 -42.60 -79.60 29.28
N ILE A 41 -41.62 -80.19 28.60
CA ILE A 41 -40.44 -79.46 28.07
C ILE A 41 -40.88 -78.23 27.24
N GLY A 42 -42.02 -78.33 26.54
CA GLY A 42 -42.60 -77.22 25.79
C GLY A 42 -42.99 -76.01 26.66
N ILE A 43 -43.48 -76.23 27.89
CA ILE A 43 -43.87 -75.15 28.82
C ILE A 43 -42.61 -74.44 29.38
N LEU A 44 -41.56 -75.20 29.68
CA LEU A 44 -40.29 -74.63 30.15
C LEU A 44 -39.60 -73.80 29.07
N PHE A 45 -39.54 -74.29 27.83
CA PHE A 45 -38.95 -73.55 26.72
C PHE A 45 -39.76 -72.31 26.33
N SER A 46 -41.09 -72.42 26.29
CA SER A 46 -41.94 -71.24 26.04
C SER A 46 -41.81 -70.21 27.16
N GLY A 47 -41.74 -70.63 28.43
CA GLY A 47 -41.42 -69.74 29.55
C GLY A 47 -40.03 -69.09 29.43
N ALA A 48 -39.01 -69.83 29.01
CA ALA A 48 -37.66 -69.31 28.78
C ALA A 48 -37.60 -68.31 27.61
N ILE A 49 -38.31 -68.59 26.51
CA ILE A 49 -38.40 -67.67 25.36
C ILE A 49 -39.15 -66.40 25.76
N ILE A 50 -40.29 -66.53 26.45
CA ILE A 50 -41.09 -65.39 26.91
C ILE A 50 -40.29 -64.53 27.89
N SER A 51 -39.63 -65.14 28.88
CA SER A 51 -38.80 -64.41 29.84
C SER A 51 -37.60 -63.72 29.16
N SER A 52 -36.95 -64.37 28.21
CA SER A 52 -35.86 -63.77 27.41
C SER A 52 -36.36 -62.59 26.57
N LEU A 53 -37.54 -62.70 25.96
CA LEU A 53 -38.18 -61.61 25.20
C LEU A 53 -38.52 -60.42 26.12
N ILE A 54 -39.05 -60.68 27.32
CA ILE A 54 -39.35 -59.67 28.34
C ILE A 54 -38.07 -58.98 28.81
N LEU A 55 -37.00 -59.74 29.10
CA LEU A 55 -35.70 -59.19 29.49
C LEU A 55 -35.08 -58.34 28.37
N ALA A 56 -35.12 -58.82 27.12
CA ALA A 56 -34.59 -58.11 25.96
C ALA A 56 -35.35 -56.80 25.69
N THR A 57 -36.69 -56.82 25.73
CA THR A 57 -37.51 -55.60 25.61
C THR A 57 -37.26 -54.64 26.76
N THR A 58 -37.22 -55.11 28.00
CA THR A 58 -36.93 -54.29 29.19
C THR A 58 -35.56 -53.63 29.06
N PHE A 59 -34.52 -54.38 28.67
CA PHE A 59 -33.17 -53.86 28.49
C PHE A 59 -33.09 -52.88 27.31
N SER A 60 -33.81 -53.13 26.22
CA SER A 60 -33.90 -52.23 25.06
C SER A 60 -34.57 -50.91 25.45
N ILE A 61 -35.71 -50.95 26.16
CA ILE A 61 -36.43 -49.78 26.67
C ILE A 61 -35.55 -48.97 27.63
N LEU A 62 -34.88 -49.64 28.59
CA LEU A 62 -33.91 -49.00 29.49
C LEU A 62 -32.75 -48.35 28.73
N SER A 63 -32.23 -49.01 27.70
CA SER A 63 -31.16 -48.46 26.86
C SER A 63 -31.62 -47.25 26.05
N PHE A 64 -32.87 -47.26 25.56
CA PHE A 64 -33.48 -46.15 24.83
C PHE A 64 -33.72 -44.96 25.74
N ILE A 65 -34.32 -45.18 26.92
CA ILE A 65 -34.55 -44.14 27.93
C ILE A 65 -33.22 -43.56 28.43
N ARG A 66 -32.19 -44.37 28.64
CA ARG A 66 -30.85 -43.87 29.01
C ARG A 66 -30.15 -43.08 27.88
N ARG A 67 -30.41 -43.39 26.61
CA ARG A 67 -29.81 -42.71 25.44
C ARG A 67 -30.64 -41.54 24.92
N ALA A 68 -31.94 -41.48 25.22
CA ALA A 68 -32.87 -40.43 24.78
C ALA A 68 -32.44 -39.01 25.20
N PRO A 69 -31.97 -38.75 26.45
CA PRO A 69 -31.52 -37.43 26.85
C PRO A 69 -30.34 -36.93 26.02
N LYS A 70 -29.37 -37.83 25.73
CA LYS A 70 -28.20 -37.50 24.91
C LYS A 70 -28.59 -37.20 23.45
N ARG A 71 -29.53 -37.97 22.87
CA ARG A 71 -30.04 -37.70 21.51
C ARG A 71 -30.81 -36.40 21.41
N ALA A 72 -31.71 -36.12 22.36
CA ALA A 72 -32.47 -34.88 22.40
C ALA A 72 -31.56 -33.66 22.59
N ARG A 73 -30.56 -33.76 23.46
CA ARG A 73 -29.54 -32.72 23.65
C ARG A 73 -28.74 -32.45 22.38
N ASN A 74 -28.31 -33.50 21.67
CA ASN A 74 -27.57 -33.37 20.42
C ASN A 74 -28.45 -32.77 19.31
N ALA A 75 -29.67 -33.27 19.13
CA ALA A 75 -30.60 -32.71 18.14
C ALA A 75 -30.93 -31.23 18.42
N ARG A 76 -31.12 -30.85 19.68
CA ARG A 76 -31.31 -29.45 20.06
C ARG A 76 -30.07 -28.60 19.78
N ARG A 77 -28.88 -29.12 20.06
CA ARG A 77 -27.61 -28.45 19.76
C ARG A 77 -27.45 -28.22 18.25
N ASP A 78 -27.68 -29.24 17.45
CA ASP A 78 -27.54 -29.17 15.98
C ASP A 78 -28.55 -28.18 15.38
N TRP A 79 -29.80 -28.20 15.88
CA TRP A 79 -30.83 -27.25 15.48
C TRP A 79 -30.50 -25.81 15.87
N ARG A 80 -30.00 -25.57 17.10
CA ARG A 80 -29.55 -24.23 17.53
C ARG A 80 -28.38 -23.75 16.68
N ARG A 81 -27.42 -24.62 16.40
CA ARG A 81 -26.24 -24.32 15.59
C ARG A 81 -26.62 -23.94 14.15
N GLY A 82 -27.52 -24.71 13.51
CA GLY A 82 -28.01 -24.41 12.16
C GLY A 82 -28.73 -23.06 12.07
N ARG A 83 -29.60 -22.73 13.03
CA ARG A 83 -30.25 -21.42 13.08
C ARG A 83 -29.27 -20.29 13.43
N GLY A 84 -28.28 -20.57 14.27
CA GLY A 84 -27.23 -19.65 14.66
C GLY A 84 -26.37 -19.22 13.48
N TYR A 85 -25.85 -20.17 12.69
CA TYR A 85 -25.10 -19.85 11.48
C TYR A 85 -25.95 -19.14 10.44
N LYS A 86 -27.23 -19.52 10.27
CA LYS A 86 -28.13 -18.78 9.39
C LYS A 86 -28.28 -17.32 9.81
N ALA A 87 -28.43 -17.05 11.11
CA ALA A 87 -28.48 -15.69 11.64
C ALA A 87 -27.16 -14.93 11.44
N LEU A 88 -26.02 -15.60 11.65
CA LEU A 88 -24.68 -15.02 11.40
C LEU A 88 -24.51 -14.61 9.93
N THR A 89 -24.80 -15.51 8.99
CA THR A 89 -24.67 -15.25 7.55
C THR A 89 -25.62 -14.15 7.08
N GLN A 90 -26.89 -14.18 7.52
CA GLN A 90 -27.85 -13.13 7.20
C GLN A 90 -27.44 -11.79 7.83
N GLY A 91 -26.86 -11.81 9.04
CA GLY A 91 -26.37 -10.61 9.72
C GLY A 91 -25.20 -9.97 8.98
N MET A 92 -24.26 -10.78 8.49
CA MET A 92 -23.15 -10.28 7.65
C MET A 92 -23.67 -9.64 6.36
N LEU A 93 -24.70 -10.23 5.73
CA LEU A 93 -25.35 -9.64 4.55
C LEU A 93 -26.05 -8.31 4.89
N ALA A 94 -26.73 -8.23 6.04
CA ALA A 94 -27.36 -6.99 6.50
C ALA A 94 -26.33 -5.89 6.77
N VAL A 95 -25.18 -6.21 7.38
CA VAL A 95 -24.06 -5.27 7.54
C VAL A 95 -23.55 -4.78 6.18
N ALA A 96 -23.35 -5.69 5.23
CA ALA A 96 -22.90 -5.33 3.88
C ALA A 96 -23.93 -4.45 3.12
N ALA A 97 -25.22 -4.65 3.38
CA ALA A 97 -26.31 -3.85 2.82
C ALA A 97 -26.54 -2.51 3.57
N GLY A 98 -25.87 -2.28 4.71
CA GLY A 98 -26.08 -1.11 5.55
C GLY A 98 -27.40 -1.12 6.34
N ASP A 99 -28.08 -2.26 6.47
CA ASP A 99 -29.31 -2.38 7.26
C ASP A 99 -28.98 -2.51 8.76
N VAL A 100 -28.96 -1.36 9.44
CA VAL A 100 -28.61 -1.23 10.86
C VAL A 100 -29.53 -2.07 11.76
N ALA A 101 -30.84 -2.03 11.51
CA ALA A 101 -31.84 -2.64 12.38
C ALA A 101 -31.77 -4.17 12.29
N GLU A 102 -31.71 -4.69 11.06
CA GLU A 102 -31.64 -6.13 10.84
C GLU A 102 -30.28 -6.71 11.24
N ALA A 103 -29.17 -6.00 10.99
CA ALA A 103 -27.84 -6.39 11.45
C ALA A 103 -27.79 -6.55 12.98
N LYS A 104 -28.33 -5.58 13.73
CA LYS A 104 -28.36 -5.62 15.20
C LYS A 104 -29.20 -6.78 15.73
N ARG A 105 -30.38 -7.00 15.14
CA ARG A 105 -31.28 -8.10 15.51
C ARG A 105 -30.64 -9.46 15.26
N LEU A 106 -30.05 -9.63 14.09
CA LEU A 106 -29.42 -10.89 13.67
C LEU A 106 -28.12 -11.17 14.44
N SER A 107 -27.34 -10.14 14.77
CA SER A 107 -26.14 -10.30 15.60
C SER A 107 -26.47 -10.86 16.98
N LYS A 108 -27.43 -10.22 17.68
CA LYS A 108 -27.89 -10.71 18.99
C LYS A 108 -28.48 -12.12 18.93
N LYS A 109 -29.18 -12.44 17.84
CA LYS A 109 -29.71 -13.78 17.61
C LYS A 109 -28.61 -14.81 17.37
N ALA A 110 -27.57 -14.45 16.62
CA ALA A 110 -26.41 -15.31 16.39
C ALA A 110 -25.68 -15.58 17.72
N GLU A 111 -25.43 -14.55 18.53
CA GLU A 111 -24.79 -14.66 19.85
C GLU A 111 -25.56 -15.59 20.82
N ILE A 112 -26.89 -15.50 20.87
CA ILE A 112 -27.72 -16.36 21.76
C ILE A 112 -27.77 -17.81 21.27
N LEU A 113 -27.63 -18.04 19.95
CA LEU A 113 -27.78 -19.38 19.35
C LEU A 113 -26.44 -20.11 19.19
N LEU A 114 -25.37 -19.37 18.88
CA LEU A 114 -24.01 -19.86 18.78
C LEU A 114 -23.30 -19.55 20.09
N ALA A 115 -23.06 -20.57 20.91
CA ALA A 115 -22.18 -20.46 22.08
C ALA A 115 -20.68 -20.43 21.66
N GLU A 116 -20.37 -19.67 20.60
CA GLU A 116 -19.05 -19.55 19.98
C GLU A 116 -18.70 -18.04 19.86
N PRO A 117 -18.30 -17.38 20.97
CA PRO A 117 -18.10 -15.93 21.02
C PRO A 117 -17.14 -15.40 19.95
N ASN A 118 -16.07 -16.16 19.65
CA ASN A 118 -15.04 -15.78 18.67
C ASN A 118 -15.61 -15.49 17.27
N LEU A 119 -16.70 -16.16 16.87
CA LEU A 119 -17.30 -15.98 15.54
C LEU A 119 -18.35 -14.87 15.51
N THR A 120 -19.06 -14.66 16.62
CA THR A 120 -20.17 -13.69 16.69
C THR A 120 -19.69 -12.29 17.06
N MET A 121 -18.55 -12.16 17.76
CA MET A 121 -18.00 -10.88 18.20
C MET A 121 -17.76 -9.90 17.03
N LEU A 122 -17.23 -10.37 15.89
CA LEU A 122 -17.00 -9.50 14.74
C LEU A 122 -18.31 -8.92 14.18
N LEU A 123 -19.35 -9.75 14.05
CA LEU A 123 -20.67 -9.29 13.59
C LEU A 123 -21.27 -8.28 14.58
N SER A 124 -21.12 -8.53 15.89
CA SER A 124 -21.59 -7.59 16.93
C SER A 124 -20.83 -6.27 16.88
N ALA A 125 -19.51 -6.30 16.69
CA ALA A 125 -18.69 -5.09 16.55
C ALA A 125 -19.10 -4.28 15.31
N GLN A 126 -19.20 -4.94 14.15
CA GLN A 126 -19.59 -4.28 12.90
C GLN A 126 -21.02 -3.73 12.94
N SER A 127 -21.95 -4.46 13.55
CA SER A 127 -23.31 -3.97 13.75
C SER A 127 -23.36 -2.76 14.68
N ALA A 128 -22.51 -2.72 15.72
CA ALA A 128 -22.41 -1.57 16.62
C ALA A 128 -21.84 -0.34 15.89
N GLN A 129 -20.76 -0.51 15.10
CA GLN A 129 -20.19 0.55 14.26
C GLN A 129 -21.22 1.10 13.27
N LEU A 130 -21.95 0.21 12.59
CA LEU A 130 -23.00 0.61 11.64
C LEU A 130 -24.13 1.41 12.32
N SER A 131 -24.38 1.16 13.60
CA SER A 131 -25.35 1.93 14.40
C SER A 131 -24.80 3.21 15.03
N GLY A 132 -23.52 3.52 14.82
CA GLY A 132 -22.83 4.67 15.44
C GLY A 132 -22.49 4.48 16.92
N ASP A 133 -22.65 3.27 17.48
CA ASP A 133 -22.31 2.97 18.87
C ASP A 133 -20.84 2.53 18.98
N GLU A 134 -19.94 3.51 18.82
CA GLU A 134 -18.49 3.29 18.84
C GLU A 134 -18.00 2.71 20.17
N LYS A 135 -18.67 3.06 21.29
CA LYS A 135 -18.36 2.50 22.62
C LYS A 135 -18.66 1.01 22.70
N ALA A 136 -19.81 0.58 22.18
CA ALA A 136 -20.13 -0.85 22.14
C ALA A 136 -19.18 -1.59 21.17
N ALA A 137 -18.90 -1.03 20.00
CA ALA A 137 -17.94 -1.59 19.05
C ALA A 137 -16.56 -1.79 19.68
N GLY A 138 -16.05 -0.78 20.39
CA GLY A 138 -14.76 -0.81 21.07
C GLY A 138 -14.66 -1.96 22.09
N LYS A 139 -15.71 -2.20 22.89
CA LYS A 139 -15.78 -3.33 23.83
C LYS A 139 -15.69 -4.69 23.14
N PHE A 140 -16.36 -4.85 21.99
CA PHE A 140 -16.27 -6.10 21.22
C PHE A 140 -14.88 -6.30 20.63
N PHE A 141 -14.25 -5.25 20.11
CA PHE A 141 -12.88 -5.33 19.62
C PHE A 141 -11.87 -5.62 20.73
N GLU A 142 -12.01 -4.98 21.88
CA GLU A 142 -11.19 -5.23 23.07
C GLU A 142 -11.29 -6.69 23.51
N ALA A 143 -12.50 -7.23 23.66
CA ALA A 143 -12.70 -8.64 23.99
C ALA A 143 -12.08 -9.60 22.93
N MET A 144 -12.10 -9.20 21.65
CA MET A 144 -11.43 -9.96 20.58
C MET A 144 -9.91 -9.94 20.70
N THR A 145 -9.30 -8.93 21.34
CA THR A 145 -7.84 -8.89 21.55
C THR A 145 -7.33 -9.90 22.57
N GLU A 146 -8.20 -10.38 23.47
CA GLU A 146 -7.84 -11.35 24.52
C GLU A 146 -7.60 -12.77 23.99
N LYS A 147 -8.12 -13.10 22.81
CA LYS A 147 -8.03 -14.44 22.21
C LYS A 147 -7.08 -14.44 21.02
N SER A 148 -6.20 -15.43 20.93
CA SER A 148 -5.19 -15.52 19.86
C SER A 148 -5.82 -15.59 18.46
N GLU A 149 -6.98 -16.23 18.30
CA GLU A 149 -7.64 -16.40 17.01
C GLU A 149 -8.27 -15.12 16.47
N THR A 150 -8.70 -14.20 17.35
CA THR A 150 -9.41 -12.96 16.97
C THR A 150 -8.58 -11.71 17.20
N LYS A 151 -7.38 -11.83 17.79
CA LYS A 151 -6.55 -10.69 18.21
C LYS A 151 -6.27 -9.70 17.09
N TYR A 152 -5.93 -10.21 15.91
CA TYR A 152 -5.65 -9.38 14.74
C TYR A 152 -6.87 -8.54 14.32
N LEU A 153 -8.07 -9.15 14.30
CA LEU A 153 -9.30 -8.46 13.95
C LEU A 153 -9.70 -7.43 15.01
N GLY A 154 -9.46 -7.74 16.29
CA GLY A 154 -9.68 -6.80 17.40
C GLY A 154 -8.81 -5.56 17.25
N LEU A 155 -7.50 -5.74 17.06
CA LEU A 155 -6.58 -4.63 16.86
C LEU A 155 -6.89 -3.84 15.58
N SER A 156 -7.26 -4.51 14.49
CA SER A 156 -7.63 -3.84 13.22
C SER A 156 -8.90 -2.99 13.36
N GLY A 157 -9.88 -3.47 14.14
CA GLY A 157 -11.09 -2.71 14.45
C GLY A 157 -10.80 -1.47 15.30
N GLN A 158 -10.01 -1.64 16.37
CA GLN A 158 -9.55 -0.52 17.21
C GLN A 158 -8.70 0.48 16.42
N LEU A 159 -7.83 0.00 15.52
CA LEU A 159 -7.00 0.85 14.66
C LEU A 159 -7.89 1.75 13.80
N LYS A 160 -8.91 1.18 13.16
CA LYS A 160 -9.86 1.94 12.35
C LYS A 160 -10.59 3.00 13.17
N GLN A 161 -11.01 2.68 14.39
CA GLN A 161 -11.62 3.65 15.32
C GLN A 161 -10.65 4.78 15.66
N ALA A 162 -9.41 4.45 16.03
CA ALA A 162 -8.39 5.44 16.39
C ALA A 162 -8.06 6.39 15.22
N ILE A 163 -7.98 5.87 13.99
CA ILE A 163 -7.80 6.71 12.78
C ILE A 163 -9.00 7.65 12.58
N GLN A 164 -10.22 7.15 12.75
CA GLN A 164 -11.45 7.94 12.57
C GLN A 164 -11.61 9.03 13.65
N GLU A 165 -11.13 8.77 14.87
CA GLU A 165 -11.08 9.72 15.97
C GLU A 165 -9.91 10.72 15.84
N GLY A 166 -9.01 10.52 14.88
CA GLY A 166 -7.80 11.36 14.71
C GLY A 166 -6.73 11.12 15.77
N ASN A 167 -6.82 10.04 16.56
CA ASN A 167 -5.84 9.72 17.59
C ASN A 167 -4.64 8.98 16.99
N GLN A 168 -3.70 9.75 16.43
CA GLN A 168 -2.53 9.21 15.72
C GLN A 168 -1.63 8.33 16.59
N ASN A 169 -1.41 8.70 17.86
CA ASN A 169 -0.56 7.93 18.78
C ASN A 169 -1.15 6.53 19.04
N MET A 170 -2.44 6.48 19.33
CA MET A 170 -3.15 5.21 19.54
C MET A 170 -3.19 4.38 18.24
N ALA A 171 -3.42 5.04 17.09
CA ALA A 171 -3.41 4.37 15.79
C ALA A 171 -2.04 3.73 15.50
N LEU A 172 -0.94 4.44 15.75
CA LEU A 172 0.40 3.92 15.55
C LEU A 172 0.67 2.69 16.45
N GLU A 173 0.35 2.79 17.75
CA GLU A 173 0.54 1.68 18.70
C GLU A 173 -0.25 0.43 18.31
N LEU A 174 -1.51 0.61 17.90
CA LEU A 174 -2.37 -0.48 17.45
C LEU A 174 -1.88 -1.10 16.14
N ALA A 175 -1.42 -0.28 15.19
CA ALA A 175 -0.87 -0.74 13.94
C ALA A 175 0.44 -1.53 14.13
N GLU A 176 1.33 -1.08 15.02
CA GLU A 176 2.55 -1.81 15.41
C GLU A 176 2.19 -3.19 16.00
N LYS A 177 1.32 -3.20 17.02
CA LYS A 177 0.85 -4.45 17.66
C LYS A 177 0.24 -5.43 16.67
N ALA A 178 -0.59 -4.93 15.75
CA ALA A 178 -1.26 -5.76 14.75
C ALA A 178 -0.29 -6.27 13.67
N SER A 179 0.67 -5.44 13.24
CA SER A 179 1.71 -5.82 12.27
C SER A 179 2.62 -6.92 12.84
N HIS A 180 2.94 -6.90 14.14
CA HIS A 180 3.72 -7.94 14.81
C HIS A 180 3.09 -9.34 14.78
N LEU A 181 1.77 -9.44 14.61
CA LEU A 181 1.07 -10.73 14.46
C LEU A 181 1.37 -11.40 13.11
N ASN A 182 2.05 -10.71 12.18
CA ASN A 182 2.39 -11.17 10.83
C ASN A 182 1.19 -11.85 10.12
N PRO A 183 0.03 -11.18 10.05
CA PRO A 183 -1.10 -11.68 9.29
C PRO A 183 -0.69 -11.89 7.82
N LYS A 184 -1.34 -12.84 7.14
CA LYS A 184 -1.16 -12.99 5.68
C LYS A 184 -1.73 -11.81 4.90
N THR A 185 -2.63 -11.03 5.52
CA THR A 185 -3.30 -9.88 4.92
C THR A 185 -2.54 -8.59 5.19
N ASP A 186 -2.34 -7.87 4.11
CA ASP A 186 -1.36 -6.79 3.91
C ASP A 186 -1.81 -5.40 4.42
N THR A 187 -3.11 -5.24 4.68
CA THR A 187 -3.72 -3.92 4.86
C THR A 187 -3.14 -3.14 6.05
N VAL A 188 -2.90 -3.82 7.17
CA VAL A 188 -2.43 -3.16 8.39
C VAL A 188 -0.96 -2.75 8.30
N THR A 189 -0.12 -3.51 7.61
CA THR A 189 1.30 -3.17 7.47
C THR A 189 1.47 -1.97 6.54
N ALA A 190 0.65 -1.85 5.49
CA ALA A 190 0.58 -0.65 4.67
C ALA A 190 0.10 0.57 5.48
N THR A 191 -0.97 0.43 6.27
CA THR A 191 -1.45 1.51 7.16
C THR A 191 -0.40 1.92 8.20
N LEU A 192 0.35 0.96 8.76
CA LEU A 192 1.46 1.24 9.67
C LEU A 192 2.52 2.09 8.99
N PHE A 193 2.88 1.75 7.74
CA PHE A 193 3.84 2.55 6.97
C PHE A 193 3.34 3.99 6.80
N ASP A 194 2.09 4.19 6.38
CA ASP A 194 1.53 5.54 6.21
C ASP A 194 1.53 6.34 7.52
N LEU A 195 1.20 5.70 8.66
CA LEU A 195 1.24 6.34 9.97
C LEU A 195 2.67 6.71 10.39
N GLN A 196 3.65 5.85 10.12
CA GLN A 196 5.07 6.13 10.40
C GLN A 196 5.59 7.29 9.56
N ILE A 197 5.22 7.36 8.28
CA ILE A 197 5.54 8.49 7.39
C ILE A 197 4.95 9.79 7.94
N LYS A 198 3.69 9.78 8.37
CA LYS A 198 3.03 10.97 8.93
C LYS A 198 3.66 11.46 10.24
N ASN A 199 4.20 10.55 11.03
CA ASN A 199 4.88 10.87 12.29
C ASN A 199 6.39 11.10 12.12
N SER A 200 6.91 11.11 10.88
CA SER A 200 8.35 11.20 10.59
C SER A 200 9.20 10.10 11.25
N ASP A 201 8.61 8.93 11.53
CA ASP A 201 9.31 7.77 12.11
C ASP A 201 10.08 7.00 11.01
N TRP A 202 11.02 7.65 10.32
CA TRP A 202 11.65 7.12 9.10
C TRP A 202 12.43 5.82 9.32
N GLU A 203 13.04 5.64 10.50
CA GLU A 203 13.76 4.42 10.85
C GLU A 203 12.82 3.21 10.91
N LYS A 204 11.71 3.34 11.63
CA LYS A 204 10.69 2.27 11.71
C LYS A 204 10.02 2.04 10.35
N ALA A 205 9.77 3.12 9.60
CA ALA A 205 9.24 3.03 8.25
C ALA A 205 10.14 2.18 7.33
N GLU A 206 11.48 2.28 7.46
CA GLU A 206 12.40 1.50 6.62
C GLU A 206 12.28 -0.01 6.91
N GLU A 207 12.09 -0.38 8.17
CA GLU A 207 11.83 -1.76 8.56
C GLU A 207 10.49 -2.26 8.04
N THR A 208 9.45 -1.42 8.10
CA THR A 208 8.12 -1.75 7.56
C THR A 208 8.20 -1.97 6.06
N VAL A 209 8.93 -1.15 5.29
CA VAL A 209 9.15 -1.37 3.85
C VAL A 209 9.82 -2.72 3.58
N LYS A 210 10.81 -3.13 4.37
CA LYS A 210 11.43 -4.47 4.24
C LYS A 210 10.40 -5.60 4.44
N LYS A 211 9.47 -5.44 5.37
CA LYS A 211 8.37 -6.41 5.60
C LYS A 211 7.41 -6.45 4.41
N LEU A 212 7.02 -5.29 3.89
CA LEU A 212 6.15 -5.16 2.71
C LEU A 212 6.76 -5.83 1.47
N ILE A 213 8.07 -5.66 1.22
CA ILE A 213 8.79 -6.36 0.14
C ILE A 213 8.73 -7.88 0.36
N LYS A 214 9.00 -8.35 1.59
CA LYS A 214 8.99 -9.79 1.92
C LYS A 214 7.60 -10.42 1.77
N GLN A 215 6.55 -9.65 2.07
CA GLN A 215 5.15 -10.03 1.92
C GLN A 215 4.65 -9.92 0.46
N LYS A 216 5.45 -9.32 -0.44
CA LYS A 216 5.13 -9.06 -1.85
C LYS A 216 3.97 -8.06 -2.06
N THR A 217 3.72 -7.21 -1.07
CA THR A 217 2.81 -6.05 -1.16
C THR A 217 3.31 -5.05 -2.20
N ILE A 218 4.62 -4.78 -2.12
CA ILE A 218 5.34 -3.87 -3.00
C ILE A 218 6.45 -4.67 -3.67
N ASP A 219 6.73 -4.32 -4.92
CA ASP A 219 7.85 -4.92 -5.65
C ASP A 219 9.20 -4.41 -5.12
N GLY A 220 10.26 -5.14 -5.45
CA GLY A 220 11.61 -4.82 -4.97
C GLY A 220 12.19 -3.53 -5.55
N HIS A 221 11.71 -3.03 -6.69
CA HIS A 221 12.16 -1.75 -7.25
C HIS A 221 11.53 -0.60 -6.47
N THR A 222 10.20 -0.58 -6.34
CA THR A 222 9.47 0.40 -5.52
C THR A 222 9.95 0.40 -4.08
N GLY A 223 10.13 -0.78 -3.48
CA GLY A 223 10.65 -0.91 -2.12
C GLY A 223 12.08 -0.39 -1.93
N ARG A 224 12.96 -0.51 -2.93
CA ARG A 224 14.30 0.10 -2.89
C ARG A 224 14.22 1.63 -2.94
N ARG A 225 13.38 2.17 -3.82
CA ARG A 225 13.15 3.62 -3.95
C ARG A 225 12.56 4.23 -2.66
N HIS A 226 11.53 3.61 -2.09
CA HIS A 226 10.98 4.03 -0.80
C HIS A 226 12.05 4.05 0.30
N ARG A 227 12.88 3.01 0.39
CA ARG A 227 13.99 2.99 1.36
C ARG A 227 15.03 4.09 1.11
N ALA A 228 15.33 4.41 -0.14
CA ALA A 228 16.23 5.51 -0.48
C ALA A 228 15.68 6.85 0.03
N ILE A 229 14.38 7.10 -0.16
CA ILE A 229 13.70 8.30 0.34
C ILE A 229 13.76 8.38 1.87
N LEU A 230 13.50 7.27 2.56
CA LEU A 230 13.56 7.22 4.04
C LEU A 230 14.97 7.51 4.55
N LEU A 231 16.00 6.96 3.91
CA LEU A 231 17.39 7.24 4.25
C LEU A 231 17.78 8.68 3.95
N TYR A 232 17.25 9.27 2.87
CA TYR A 232 17.38 10.70 2.60
C TYR A 232 16.75 11.53 3.72
N GLN A 233 15.56 11.19 4.21
CA GLN A 233 14.93 11.91 5.33
C GLN A 233 15.72 11.76 6.63
N ARG A 234 16.15 10.55 6.98
CA ARG A 234 17.02 10.32 8.16
C ARG A 234 18.31 11.12 8.09
N SER A 235 18.90 11.19 6.91
CA SER A 235 20.09 12.00 6.73
C SER A 235 19.79 13.47 7.11
N LEU A 236 18.59 14.02 6.83
CA LEU A 236 18.22 15.43 7.07
C LEU A 236 18.14 15.68 8.57
N GLU A 237 17.53 14.74 9.30
CA GLU A 237 17.49 14.75 10.76
C GLU A 237 18.88 14.63 11.38
N ASP A 238 19.72 13.72 10.87
CA ASP A 238 21.09 13.55 11.36
C ASP A 238 21.92 14.84 11.18
N GLU A 239 21.73 15.55 10.07
CA GLU A 239 22.39 16.85 9.82
C GLU A 239 21.88 17.94 10.76
N PHE A 240 20.55 18.00 10.97
CA PHE A 240 19.92 18.91 11.92
C PHE A 240 20.42 18.69 13.36
N ASP A 241 20.63 17.42 13.73
CA ASP A 241 21.21 17.00 15.02
C ASP A 241 22.74 17.22 15.12
N GLY A 242 23.39 17.72 14.06
CA GLY A 242 24.84 17.93 14.00
C GLY A 242 25.67 16.66 13.77
N LYS A 243 25.04 15.53 13.50
CA LYS A 243 25.67 14.22 13.23
C LYS A 243 26.08 14.08 11.76
N LEU A 244 26.92 15.00 11.26
CA LEU A 244 27.31 15.08 9.84
C LEU A 244 27.88 13.77 9.26
N GLY A 245 28.58 12.98 10.07
CA GLY A 245 29.11 11.68 9.66
C GLY A 245 28.02 10.66 9.36
N GLU A 246 26.98 10.61 10.19
CA GLU A 246 25.82 9.73 10.02
C GLU A 246 24.97 10.21 8.84
N ALA A 247 24.72 11.53 8.76
CA ALA A 247 24.03 12.14 7.65
C ALA A 247 24.63 11.74 6.29
N LEU A 248 25.96 11.84 6.16
CA LEU A 248 26.66 11.44 4.93
C LEU A 248 26.52 9.92 4.65
N GLN A 249 26.59 9.07 5.68
CA GLN A 249 26.41 7.63 5.50
C GLN A 249 25.00 7.29 5.03
N GLN A 250 23.96 7.91 5.59
CA GLN A 250 22.58 7.66 5.18
C GLN A 250 22.32 8.18 3.75
N ALA A 251 22.83 9.36 3.38
CA ALA A 251 22.73 9.90 2.02
C ALA A 251 23.42 8.99 0.99
N GLN A 252 24.62 8.47 1.31
CA GLN A 252 25.32 7.53 0.43
C GLN A 252 24.57 6.20 0.27
N LYS A 253 23.94 5.69 1.34
CA LYS A 253 23.08 4.50 1.22
C LYS A 253 21.85 4.78 0.36
N ALA A 254 21.28 5.98 0.44
CA ALA A 254 20.11 6.37 -0.35
C ALA A 254 20.42 6.34 -1.86
N ILE A 255 21.49 7.01 -2.31
CA ILE A 255 21.87 7.02 -3.73
C ILE A 255 22.26 5.61 -4.23
N ASN A 256 22.90 4.79 -3.40
CA ASN A 256 23.22 3.41 -3.78
C ASN A 256 21.96 2.54 -3.99
N LEU A 257 20.85 2.85 -3.29
CA LEU A 257 19.59 2.12 -3.44
C LEU A 257 18.76 2.63 -4.63
N ALA A 258 18.80 3.94 -4.90
CA ALA A 258 18.11 4.58 -6.01
C ALA A 258 19.02 5.62 -6.69
N PRO A 259 19.86 5.20 -7.65
CA PRO A 259 20.78 6.10 -8.35
C PRO A 259 20.10 7.18 -9.19
N ASP A 260 18.84 6.95 -9.60
CA ASP A 260 17.99 7.88 -10.35
C ASP A 260 17.37 8.98 -9.46
N PHE A 261 17.47 8.85 -8.14
CA PHE A 261 16.87 9.77 -7.17
C PHE A 261 17.75 11.01 -6.95
N VAL A 262 17.57 12.01 -7.82
CA VAL A 262 18.34 13.27 -7.84
C VAL A 262 18.49 13.95 -6.46
N PRO A 263 17.43 14.10 -5.63
CA PRO A 263 17.58 14.68 -4.29
C PRO A 263 18.65 14.00 -3.42
N ALA A 264 18.80 12.68 -3.48
CA ALA A 264 19.84 11.97 -2.74
C ALA A 264 21.26 12.26 -3.28
N ALA A 265 21.40 12.41 -4.60
CA ALA A 265 22.68 12.77 -5.22
C ALA A 265 23.12 14.19 -4.85
N VAL A 266 22.23 15.18 -5.03
CA VAL A 266 22.44 16.58 -4.64
C VAL A 266 22.88 16.66 -3.18
N ARG A 267 22.18 15.94 -2.31
CA ARG A 267 22.46 15.93 -0.88
C ARG A 267 23.81 15.31 -0.52
N THR A 268 24.11 14.14 -1.10
CA THR A 268 25.40 13.47 -0.89
C THR A 268 26.55 14.38 -1.33
N ALA A 269 26.39 15.07 -2.46
CA ALA A 269 27.37 16.02 -2.96
C ALA A 269 27.57 17.22 -2.01
N ARG A 270 26.49 17.85 -1.51
CA ARG A 270 26.59 18.96 -0.55
C ARG A 270 27.25 18.55 0.78
N LEU A 271 26.92 17.38 1.31
CA LEU A 271 27.56 16.87 2.54
C LEU A 271 29.05 16.57 2.31
N LEU A 272 29.42 16.04 1.14
CA LEU A 272 30.83 15.82 0.78
C LEU A 272 31.58 17.14 0.58
N GLU A 273 30.94 18.14 0.00
CA GLU A 273 31.47 19.49 -0.16
C GLU A 273 31.79 20.12 1.21
N GLY A 274 30.81 20.11 2.14
CA GLY A 274 31.00 20.60 3.50
C GLY A 274 32.10 19.86 4.26
N ALA A 275 32.31 18.57 3.95
CA ALA A 275 33.42 17.77 4.47
C ALA A 275 34.77 17.99 3.74
N GLY A 276 34.85 18.96 2.81
CA GLY A 276 36.06 19.26 2.02
C GLY A 276 36.40 18.24 0.93
N LYS A 277 35.53 17.26 0.68
CA LYS A 277 35.75 16.15 -0.27
C LYS A 277 35.23 16.50 -1.68
N ARG A 278 35.60 17.67 -2.20
CA ARG A 278 35.09 18.22 -3.48
C ARG A 278 35.18 17.26 -4.66
N ARG A 279 36.31 16.56 -4.84
CA ARG A 279 36.48 15.58 -5.93
C ARG A 279 35.47 14.44 -5.87
N LYS A 280 35.11 13.98 -4.67
CA LYS A 280 34.11 12.94 -4.49
C LYS A 280 32.70 13.48 -4.73
N ALA A 281 32.42 14.71 -4.31
CA ALA A 281 31.16 15.37 -4.58
C ALA A 281 30.92 15.49 -6.10
N ALA A 282 31.91 15.99 -6.85
CA ALA A 282 31.85 16.09 -8.30
C ALA A 282 31.60 14.73 -8.98
N ALA A 283 32.31 13.67 -8.55
CA ALA A 283 32.11 12.33 -9.11
C ALA A 283 30.67 11.81 -8.94
N ILE A 284 30.03 12.05 -7.79
CA ILE A 284 28.64 11.66 -7.56
C ILE A 284 27.68 12.42 -8.49
N LEU A 285 27.93 13.72 -8.70
CA LEU A 285 27.13 14.53 -9.62
C LEU A 285 27.31 14.09 -11.07
N GLU A 286 28.53 13.80 -11.51
CA GLU A 286 28.84 13.30 -12.86
C GLU A 286 28.14 11.95 -13.12
N GLU A 287 28.22 11.02 -12.18
CA GLU A 287 27.55 9.71 -12.28
C GLU A 287 26.02 9.88 -12.38
N SER A 288 25.43 10.76 -11.57
CA SER A 288 23.99 11.03 -11.60
C SER A 288 23.58 11.72 -12.89
N TRP A 289 24.42 12.60 -13.44
CA TRP A 289 24.17 13.33 -14.68
C TRP A 289 24.08 12.43 -15.90
N VAL A 290 24.83 11.31 -15.94
CA VAL A 290 24.78 10.36 -17.05
C VAL A 290 23.36 9.81 -17.27
N SER A 291 22.63 9.53 -16.18
CA SER A 291 21.30 8.92 -16.25
C SER A 291 20.16 9.92 -16.12
N ASN A 292 20.34 11.00 -15.36
CA ASN A 292 19.28 11.96 -15.06
C ASN A 292 19.82 13.41 -14.97
N PRO A 293 20.16 14.06 -16.09
CA PRO A 293 20.54 15.47 -16.10
C PRO A 293 19.44 16.34 -15.48
N HIS A 294 19.80 17.16 -14.49
CA HIS A 294 18.82 17.90 -13.69
C HIS A 294 19.38 19.25 -13.21
N PRO A 295 18.59 20.35 -13.18
CA PRO A 295 19.08 21.67 -12.83
C PRO A 295 19.77 21.73 -11.46
N HIS A 296 19.22 21.08 -10.42
CA HIS A 296 19.86 21.02 -9.10
C HIS A 296 21.25 20.35 -9.10
N LEU A 297 21.52 19.38 -9.99
CA LEU A 297 22.86 18.79 -10.11
C LEU A 297 23.84 19.81 -10.71
N ALA A 298 23.41 20.55 -11.74
CA ALA A 298 24.20 21.61 -12.34
C ALA A 298 24.49 22.74 -11.35
N GLU A 299 23.52 23.11 -10.51
CA GLU A 299 23.71 24.14 -9.48
C GLU A 299 24.77 23.74 -8.46
N VAL A 300 24.70 22.53 -7.91
CA VAL A 300 25.75 22.06 -6.98
C VAL A 300 27.10 21.91 -7.68
N MET A 301 27.13 21.43 -8.94
CA MET A 301 28.38 21.35 -9.70
C MET A 301 29.00 22.73 -9.93
N ASN A 302 28.18 23.74 -10.20
CA ASN A 302 28.61 25.13 -10.35
C ASN A 302 29.21 25.70 -9.05
N ASP A 303 28.66 25.33 -7.90
CA ASP A 303 29.18 25.75 -6.58
C ASP A 303 30.51 25.05 -6.23
N LEU A 304 30.71 23.83 -6.74
CA LEU A 304 31.96 23.07 -6.58
C LEU A 304 33.14 23.57 -7.44
N ALA A 305 32.92 24.54 -8.34
CA ALA A 305 33.95 25.04 -9.25
C ALA A 305 35.23 25.47 -8.47
N PRO A 306 36.43 25.13 -8.98
CA PRO A 306 37.68 25.45 -8.31
C PRO A 306 38.03 26.94 -8.50
N GLY A 307 37.32 27.81 -7.77
CA GLY A 307 37.51 29.25 -7.76
C GLY A 307 36.19 30.02 -7.91
N ALA A 308 36.25 31.34 -7.77
CA ALA A 308 35.06 32.20 -7.75
C ALA A 308 34.73 32.81 -9.13
N GLY A 309 35.58 32.59 -10.14
CA GLY A 309 35.46 33.22 -11.45
C GLY A 309 34.29 32.66 -12.27
N PRO A 310 33.47 33.50 -12.93
CA PRO A 310 32.40 33.04 -13.81
C PRO A 310 32.88 32.08 -14.93
N GLN A 311 34.09 32.29 -15.46
CA GLN A 311 34.67 31.42 -16.50
C GLN A 311 35.03 30.02 -16.00
N GLU A 312 35.48 29.90 -14.74
CA GLU A 312 35.81 28.60 -14.14
C GLU A 312 34.55 27.78 -13.87
N LYS A 313 33.48 28.45 -13.44
CA LYS A 313 32.15 27.87 -13.28
C LYS A 313 31.62 27.33 -14.60
N MET A 314 31.71 28.12 -15.67
CA MET A 314 31.31 27.69 -17.01
C MET A 314 32.09 26.46 -17.46
N ARG A 315 33.43 26.48 -17.36
CA ARG A 315 34.27 25.34 -17.75
C ARG A 315 33.94 24.07 -16.96
N THR A 316 33.54 24.21 -15.69
CA THR A 316 33.12 23.07 -14.86
C THR A 316 31.82 22.46 -15.39
N LEU A 317 30.85 23.29 -15.79
CA LEU A 317 29.60 22.85 -16.39
C LEU A 317 29.77 22.30 -17.80
N GLU A 318 30.68 22.85 -18.61
CA GLU A 318 31.06 22.26 -19.90
C GLU A 318 31.60 20.84 -19.74
N ASN A 319 32.42 20.61 -18.70
CA ASN A 319 32.93 19.28 -18.41
C ASN A 319 31.81 18.31 -17.99
N LEU A 320 30.86 18.77 -17.16
CA LEU A 320 29.68 17.99 -16.80
C LEU A 320 28.82 17.66 -18.04
N ALA A 321 28.61 18.63 -18.92
CA ALA A 321 27.82 18.47 -20.14
C ALA A 321 28.44 17.47 -21.13
N LYS A 322 29.75 17.20 -21.08
CA LYS A 322 30.38 16.19 -21.96
C LYS A 322 29.79 14.79 -21.78
N TYR A 323 29.23 14.48 -20.61
CA TYR A 323 28.59 13.21 -20.33
C TYR A 323 27.20 13.08 -20.96
N ASN A 324 26.53 14.19 -21.31
CA ASN A 324 25.23 14.18 -21.99
C ASN A 324 25.02 15.41 -22.88
N LYS A 325 25.82 15.51 -23.95
CA LYS A 325 26.00 16.74 -24.74
C LYS A 325 24.72 17.26 -25.39
N ASP A 326 23.87 16.36 -25.85
CA ASP A 326 22.67 16.70 -26.62
C ASP A 326 21.44 16.93 -25.72
N HIS A 327 21.60 16.78 -24.40
CA HIS A 327 20.49 16.95 -23.47
C HIS A 327 20.15 18.42 -23.23
N GLU A 328 18.87 18.75 -23.19
CA GLU A 328 18.37 20.12 -22.98
C GLU A 328 19.01 20.79 -21.75
N GLU A 329 19.01 20.11 -20.60
CA GLU A 329 19.61 20.64 -19.37
C GLU A 329 21.12 20.90 -19.48
N SER A 330 21.86 20.19 -20.34
CA SER A 330 23.28 20.44 -20.54
C SER A 330 23.51 21.77 -21.24
N HIS A 331 22.73 22.06 -22.29
CA HIS A 331 22.75 23.36 -22.95
C HIS A 331 22.28 24.49 -22.03
N ILE A 332 21.20 24.29 -21.28
CA ILE A 332 20.67 25.29 -20.36
C ILE A 332 21.67 25.60 -19.23
N ALA A 333 22.33 24.58 -18.68
CA ALA A 333 23.33 24.78 -17.63
C ALA A 333 24.50 25.64 -18.11
N ILE A 334 25.05 25.34 -19.30
CA ILE A 334 26.14 26.14 -19.88
C ILE A 334 25.64 27.55 -20.21
N ALA A 335 24.49 27.69 -20.88
CA ALA A 335 23.93 28.99 -21.23
C ALA A 335 23.72 29.90 -20.01
N LYS A 336 23.13 29.38 -18.92
CA LYS A 336 22.96 30.11 -17.66
C LYS A 336 24.30 30.60 -17.10
N SER A 337 25.34 29.78 -17.18
CA SER A 337 26.68 30.13 -16.71
C SER A 337 27.37 31.15 -17.61
N ALA A 338 27.24 31.00 -18.93
CA ALA A 338 27.78 31.92 -19.93
C ALA A 338 27.13 33.32 -19.83
N LEU A 339 25.82 33.39 -19.59
CA LEU A 339 25.12 34.66 -19.30
C LEU A 339 25.71 35.36 -18.07
N ALA A 340 25.90 34.62 -16.98
CA ALA A 340 26.52 35.16 -15.76
C ALA A 340 27.99 35.58 -15.96
N ALA A 341 28.68 35.00 -16.93
CA ALA A 341 30.04 35.33 -17.32
C ALA A 341 30.14 36.42 -18.42
N SER A 342 29.02 36.96 -18.89
CA SER A 342 28.94 37.90 -20.01
C SER A 342 29.54 37.36 -21.32
N MET A 343 29.46 36.04 -21.51
CA MET A 343 29.89 35.31 -22.70
C MET A 343 28.69 35.12 -23.63
N TRP A 344 28.35 36.20 -24.34
CA TRP A 344 27.09 36.30 -25.09
C TRP A 344 27.00 35.33 -26.27
N GLN A 345 28.11 35.12 -26.98
CA GLN A 345 28.14 34.21 -28.12
C GLN A 345 27.91 32.76 -27.68
N GLU A 346 28.60 32.32 -26.63
CA GLU A 346 28.48 30.97 -26.08
C GLU A 346 27.07 30.74 -25.49
N ALA A 347 26.52 31.74 -24.79
CA ALA A 347 25.14 31.69 -24.30
C ALA A 347 24.14 31.55 -25.46
N ARG A 348 24.32 32.32 -26.55
CA ARG A 348 23.49 32.26 -27.74
C ARG A 348 23.51 30.89 -28.40
N GLU A 349 24.70 30.36 -28.67
CA GLU A 349 24.89 29.07 -29.34
C GLU A 349 24.15 27.94 -28.59
N HIS A 350 24.26 27.91 -27.26
CA HIS A 350 23.60 26.90 -26.45
C HIS A 350 22.09 27.10 -26.31
N LEU A 351 21.60 28.34 -26.19
CA LEU A 351 20.16 28.59 -26.14
C LEU A 351 19.48 28.31 -27.49
N GLU A 352 20.12 28.67 -28.60
CA GLU A 352 19.62 28.40 -29.94
C GLU A 352 19.50 26.88 -30.20
N ALA A 353 20.47 26.09 -29.73
CA ALA A 353 20.46 24.63 -29.81
C ALA A 353 19.22 23.97 -29.17
N VAL A 354 18.65 24.57 -28.13
CA VAL A 354 17.45 24.05 -27.42
C VAL A 354 16.17 24.84 -27.69
N SER A 355 16.25 25.97 -28.38
CA SER A 355 15.11 26.88 -28.56
C SER A 355 14.00 26.31 -29.45
N GLY A 356 14.32 25.50 -30.47
CA GLY A 356 13.36 24.77 -31.30
C GLY A 356 12.13 25.57 -31.77
N THR A 357 11.04 24.85 -32.08
CA THR A 357 9.75 25.46 -32.46
C THR A 357 8.94 25.90 -31.25
N ASN A 358 8.96 25.13 -30.15
CA ASN A 358 8.22 25.44 -28.92
C ASN A 358 9.14 25.35 -27.67
N PRO A 359 9.97 26.38 -27.41
CA PRO A 359 10.86 26.40 -26.25
C PRO A 359 10.06 26.49 -24.95
N SER A 360 10.60 25.91 -23.88
CA SER A 360 10.08 26.11 -22.53
C SER A 360 10.12 27.58 -22.11
N ALA A 361 9.28 27.96 -21.15
CA ALA A 361 9.26 29.31 -20.61
C ALA A 361 10.64 29.75 -20.09
N ARG A 362 11.41 28.84 -19.46
CA ARG A 362 12.78 29.06 -18.98
C ARG A 362 13.74 29.42 -20.10
N ILE A 363 13.73 28.68 -21.21
CA ILE A 363 14.59 29.01 -22.37
C ILE A 363 14.22 30.39 -22.92
N CYS A 364 12.93 30.71 -23.03
CA CYS A 364 12.50 32.04 -23.49
C CYS A 364 12.97 33.16 -22.56
N ARG A 365 12.94 32.95 -21.24
CA ARG A 365 13.44 33.95 -20.27
C ARG A 365 14.95 34.15 -20.39
N TYR A 366 15.72 33.08 -20.57
CA TYR A 366 17.17 33.21 -20.83
C TYR A 366 17.48 33.88 -22.17
N MET A 367 16.68 33.64 -23.22
CA MET A 367 16.81 34.36 -24.49
C MET A 367 16.49 35.85 -24.34
N ALA A 368 15.48 36.20 -23.54
CA ALA A 368 15.17 37.59 -23.24
C ALA A 368 16.35 38.29 -22.53
N GLU A 369 16.88 37.65 -21.48
CA GLU A 369 18.06 38.12 -20.74
C GLU A 369 19.28 38.30 -21.64
N LEU A 370 19.54 37.33 -22.53
CA LEU A 370 20.64 37.41 -23.50
C LEU A 370 20.53 38.63 -24.42
N VAL A 371 19.36 38.83 -25.04
CA VAL A 371 19.14 39.90 -26.04
C VAL A 371 19.27 41.28 -25.39
N GLU A 372 18.75 41.41 -24.17
CA GLU A 372 18.84 42.65 -23.39
C GLU A 372 20.28 42.93 -22.95
N ALA A 373 20.98 41.92 -22.42
CA ALA A 373 22.32 42.09 -21.87
C ALA A 373 23.40 42.35 -22.95
N GLU A 374 23.27 41.74 -24.13
CA GLU A 374 24.24 41.90 -25.22
C GLU A 374 24.08 43.24 -25.96
N ASN A 375 22.85 43.62 -26.30
CA ASN A 375 22.58 44.72 -27.24
C ASN A 375 21.78 45.89 -26.64
N GLY A 376 21.33 45.78 -25.38
CA GLY A 376 20.37 46.72 -24.80
C GLY A 376 19.00 46.69 -25.47
N ASP A 377 18.67 45.61 -26.20
CA ASP A 377 17.43 45.51 -26.98
C ASP A 377 16.26 45.06 -26.10
N VAL A 378 15.62 46.05 -25.47
CA VAL A 378 14.44 45.86 -24.62
C VAL A 378 13.24 45.35 -25.41
N GLU A 379 13.08 45.74 -26.69
CA GLU A 379 11.93 45.28 -27.49
C GLU A 379 12.10 43.82 -27.90
N GLY A 380 13.30 43.40 -28.27
CA GLY A 380 13.62 41.99 -28.50
C GLY A 380 13.42 41.12 -27.25
N SER A 381 13.86 41.61 -26.08
CA SER A 381 13.59 40.98 -24.78
C SER A 381 12.08 40.78 -24.54
N ARG A 382 11.26 41.81 -24.79
CA ARG A 382 9.79 41.73 -24.65
C ARG A 382 9.14 40.70 -25.57
N VAL A 383 9.64 40.52 -26.79
CA VAL A 383 9.13 39.49 -27.71
C VAL A 383 9.33 38.10 -27.11
N TRP A 384 10.51 37.83 -26.56
CA TRP A 384 10.82 36.56 -25.89
C TRP A 384 10.00 36.36 -24.60
N LEU A 385 9.80 37.40 -23.79
CA LEU A 385 8.94 37.32 -22.61
C LEU A 385 7.47 37.07 -22.97
N ARG A 386 6.98 37.66 -24.06
CA ARG A 386 5.64 37.34 -24.60
C ARG A 386 5.57 35.90 -25.07
N ARG A 387 6.61 35.38 -25.71
CA ARG A 387 6.69 33.95 -26.07
C ARG A 387 6.69 33.06 -24.83
N ALA A 388 7.45 33.42 -23.81
CA ALA A 388 7.52 32.69 -22.53
C ALA A 388 6.14 32.52 -21.87
N SER A 389 5.27 33.52 -21.99
CA SER A 389 3.91 33.45 -21.45
C SER A 389 2.99 32.50 -22.22
N MET A 390 3.34 32.11 -23.45
CA MET A 390 2.61 31.16 -24.29
C MET A 390 3.27 29.77 -24.35
N SER A 391 4.54 29.68 -23.98
CA SER A 391 5.33 28.45 -23.90
C SER A 391 4.83 27.46 -22.83
N GLU A 392 5.28 26.21 -22.95
CA GLU A 392 5.11 25.21 -21.89
C GLU A 392 5.78 25.68 -20.58
N PRO A 393 5.17 25.42 -19.41
CA PRO A 393 5.79 25.73 -18.14
C PRO A 393 7.09 24.95 -17.95
N ASP A 394 7.91 25.44 -17.04
CA ASP A 394 9.15 24.77 -16.68
C ASP A 394 8.84 23.48 -15.93
N ARG A 395 9.74 22.50 -16.07
CA ARG A 395 9.67 21.29 -15.26
C ARG A 395 9.77 21.67 -13.79
N ALA A 396 8.94 21.03 -12.99
CA ALA A 396 8.88 21.18 -11.55
C ALA A 396 8.57 19.82 -10.92
N TRP A 397 8.56 19.76 -9.59
CA TRP A 397 8.07 18.58 -8.88
C TRP A 397 6.55 18.60 -8.87
N VAL A 398 5.94 17.69 -9.64
CA VAL A 398 4.50 17.58 -9.80
C VAL A 398 4.02 16.26 -9.24
N CYS A 399 3.03 16.30 -8.35
CA CYS A 399 2.39 15.11 -7.81
C CYS A 399 1.65 14.36 -8.93
N ASP A 400 1.94 13.08 -9.11
CA ASP A 400 1.32 12.26 -10.15
C ASP A 400 -0.18 12.02 -9.91
N ASP A 401 -0.63 12.09 -8.66
CA ASP A 401 -1.99 11.74 -8.26
C ASP A 401 -2.94 12.93 -8.20
N CYS A 402 -2.48 14.06 -7.64
CA CYS A 402 -3.33 15.24 -7.47
C CYS A 402 -2.90 16.46 -8.30
N GLY A 403 -1.74 16.39 -8.98
CA GLY A 403 -1.22 17.50 -9.79
C GLY A 403 -0.64 18.68 -9.01
N ASN A 404 -0.56 18.59 -7.66
CA ASN A 404 0.10 19.62 -6.86
C ASN A 404 1.55 19.84 -7.32
N THR A 405 1.94 21.11 -7.50
CA THR A 405 3.24 21.50 -8.05
C THR A 405 4.03 22.25 -6.99
N VAL A 406 5.25 21.80 -6.71
CA VAL A 406 6.15 22.39 -5.70
C VAL A 406 7.54 22.64 -6.30
N ALA A 407 8.25 23.62 -5.74
CA ALA A 407 9.60 23.98 -6.19
C ALA A 407 10.68 23.02 -5.64
N GLU A 408 10.55 22.65 -4.36
CA GLU A 408 11.46 21.72 -3.69
C GLU A 408 10.81 20.34 -3.55
N TRP A 409 11.62 19.29 -3.64
CA TRP A 409 11.12 17.93 -3.52
C TRP A 409 10.81 17.58 -2.06
N GLU A 410 9.63 17.00 -1.83
CA GLU A 410 9.18 16.50 -0.53
C GLU A 410 8.86 14.99 -0.59
N PRO A 411 9.03 14.24 0.51
CA PRO A 411 8.76 12.80 0.53
C PRO A 411 7.25 12.50 0.42
N VAL A 412 6.41 13.43 0.84
CA VAL A 412 4.96 13.33 0.89
C VAL A 412 4.38 14.56 0.22
N CYS A 413 3.38 14.38 -0.64
CA CYS A 413 2.68 15.52 -1.21
C CYS A 413 1.87 16.25 -0.13
N GLY A 414 2.15 17.54 0.10
CA GLY A 414 1.40 18.37 1.05
C GLY A 414 -0.11 18.54 0.78
N GLN A 415 -0.61 18.13 -0.41
CA GLN A 415 -2.03 18.25 -0.78
C GLN A 415 -2.82 16.94 -0.64
N CYS A 416 -2.28 15.83 -1.13
CA CYS A 416 -2.98 14.52 -1.12
C CYS A 416 -2.35 13.49 -0.18
N GLU A 417 -1.29 13.85 0.54
CA GLU A 417 -0.56 13.01 1.49
C GLU A 417 0.06 11.73 0.89
N LYS A 418 0.17 11.64 -0.44
CA LYS A 418 0.81 10.48 -1.06
C LYS A 418 2.33 10.54 -0.88
N PHE A 419 2.89 9.44 -0.39
CA PHE A 419 4.33 9.20 -0.31
C PHE A 419 4.93 8.86 -1.69
N ASP A 420 6.12 9.39 -2.00
CA ASP A 420 6.82 9.23 -3.30
C ASP A 420 5.94 9.60 -4.51
N GLY A 421 5.10 10.62 -4.36
CA GLY A 421 4.17 11.06 -5.40
C GLY A 421 4.74 12.12 -6.35
N LEU A 422 5.83 12.81 -5.97
CA LEU A 422 6.38 13.95 -6.71
C LEU A 422 7.38 13.52 -7.79
N LEU A 423 7.06 13.82 -9.04
CA LEU A 423 7.88 13.51 -10.22
C LEU A 423 8.34 14.79 -10.91
N TRP A 424 9.56 14.78 -11.47
CA TRP A 424 10.11 15.92 -12.21
C TRP A 424 9.52 15.96 -13.64
N LYS A 425 8.48 16.76 -13.84
CA LYS A 425 7.78 16.89 -15.14
C LYS A 425 7.23 18.29 -15.35
N ALA A 426 6.88 18.62 -16.59
CA ALA A 426 6.18 19.86 -16.89
C ALA A 426 4.78 19.84 -16.24
N PRO A 427 4.41 20.84 -15.43
CA PRO A 427 3.06 21.00 -14.91
C PRO A 427 2.03 21.04 -16.03
N ALA A 428 0.85 20.47 -15.78
CA ALA A 428 -0.25 20.55 -16.73
C ALA A 428 -0.69 22.00 -16.89
N ARG A 429 -0.70 22.49 -18.13
CA ARG A 429 -1.19 23.82 -18.48
C ARG A 429 -2.45 23.71 -19.32
N VAL A 430 -3.50 24.42 -18.92
CA VAL A 430 -4.68 24.64 -19.76
C VAL A 430 -4.62 26.07 -20.26
N THR A 431 -3.84 26.35 -21.31
CA THR A 431 -3.86 27.67 -21.94
C THR A 431 -4.87 27.68 -23.07
N ARG A 432 -5.97 28.43 -22.88
CA ARG A 432 -6.91 28.81 -23.94
C ARG A 432 -6.61 30.24 -24.36
N ILE A 433 -5.71 30.41 -25.31
CA ILE A 433 -5.69 31.61 -26.13
C ILE A 433 -5.76 31.09 -27.56
N ASP A 434 -6.96 31.15 -28.14
CA ASP A 434 -7.18 30.74 -29.51
C ASP A 434 -6.24 31.53 -30.41
N LYS A 435 -5.49 30.82 -31.26
CA LYS A 435 -4.56 31.40 -32.24
C LYS A 435 -5.25 32.31 -33.27
N ASN A 436 -6.57 32.50 -33.20
CA ASN A 436 -7.39 32.97 -34.31
C ASN A 436 -8.30 34.19 -34.04
N GLU A 437 -8.11 34.94 -32.94
CA GLU A 437 -8.85 36.21 -32.71
C GLU A 437 -7.96 37.46 -32.71
N ARG A 438 -6.86 37.42 -33.46
CA ARG A 438 -6.28 38.66 -34.02
C ARG A 438 -6.27 38.53 -35.53
N GLY A 439 -7.36 38.98 -36.12
CA GLY A 439 -7.32 39.44 -37.50
C GLY A 439 -6.25 40.52 -37.64
N ASP A 440 -5.61 40.46 -38.79
CA ASP A 440 -4.73 41.46 -39.40
C ASP A 440 -3.25 41.49 -38.96
N ASP A 441 -2.45 41.02 -39.92
CA ASP A 441 -1.17 41.57 -40.37
C ASP A 441 0.02 41.48 -39.40
N ASP A 442 0.66 40.32 -39.35
CA ASP A 442 2.11 40.23 -39.12
C ASP A 442 2.62 38.86 -39.57
N THR A 443 2.69 38.67 -40.90
CA THR A 443 3.68 37.76 -41.48
C THR A 443 5.07 38.37 -41.33
N LEU A 444 5.59 38.43 -40.10
CA LEU A 444 7.02 38.50 -39.88
C LEU A 444 7.58 37.09 -40.08
N THR A 445 7.82 36.79 -41.35
CA THR A 445 8.55 35.62 -41.82
C THR A 445 9.85 35.44 -41.03
N LEU A 446 10.04 34.22 -40.52
CA LEU A 446 11.21 33.70 -39.81
C LEU A 446 12.55 33.76 -40.59
N GLU A 447 12.60 34.46 -41.73
CA GLU A 447 13.81 34.66 -42.55
C GLU A 447 14.48 36.04 -42.37
N SER A 448 13.84 37.00 -41.67
CA SER A 448 14.37 38.38 -41.62
C SER A 448 15.31 38.70 -40.45
N VAL A 449 15.49 37.79 -39.48
CA VAL A 449 16.41 38.03 -38.34
C VAL A 449 17.82 37.52 -38.62
N THR A 450 17.99 36.53 -39.50
CA THR A 450 19.31 35.98 -39.87
C THR A 450 20.07 36.82 -40.91
N HIS A 451 19.41 37.73 -41.64
CA HIS A 451 20.02 38.47 -42.76
C HIS A 451 20.43 39.92 -42.49
N ARG A 452 20.18 40.49 -41.29
CA ARG A 452 20.57 41.89 -40.99
C ARG A 452 22.00 42.08 -40.47
N VAL A 453 22.79 41.01 -40.30
CA VAL A 453 24.17 41.10 -39.79
C VAL A 453 25.24 41.12 -40.90
N THR A 454 24.90 40.88 -42.18
CA THR A 454 25.91 40.74 -43.25
C THR A 454 26.02 41.89 -44.26
N ASN A 455 25.15 42.91 -44.23
CA ASN A 455 25.16 43.98 -45.26
C ASN A 455 25.45 45.40 -44.74
N ASN A 456 26.44 45.55 -43.85
CA ASN A 456 26.99 46.87 -43.50
C ASN A 456 28.49 46.99 -43.81
N LYS A 457 28.90 46.45 -44.95
CA LYS A 457 30.14 46.82 -45.65
C LYS A 457 29.80 47.02 -47.12
N ILE A 458 30.33 48.09 -47.70
CA ILE A 458 30.21 48.53 -49.10
C ILE A 458 29.01 49.47 -49.32
N LEU A 459 29.22 50.77 -49.06
CA LEU A 459 28.94 51.90 -49.95
C LEU A 459 29.12 53.23 -49.20
N SER A 460 30.37 53.69 -49.08
CA SER A 460 30.68 55.13 -48.93
C SER A 460 32.15 55.39 -49.28
N SER A 461 32.41 55.71 -50.55
CA SER A 461 33.31 56.81 -50.98
C SER A 461 33.45 56.83 -52.50
N LYS A 462 32.61 57.62 -53.17
CA LYS A 462 32.89 58.27 -54.46
C LYS A 462 31.90 59.41 -54.65
N ASN A 463 32.26 60.56 -54.09
CA ASN A 463 32.40 61.85 -54.75
C ASN A 463 32.63 62.94 -53.70
#